data_AF-A0A7W2G565-F1
#
_entry.id   AF-A0A7W2G565-F1
#
_cell.length_a   1.000
_cell.length_b   1.000
_cell.length_c   1.000
_cell.angle_alpha   90.00
_cell.angle_beta   90.00
_cell.angle_gamma   90.00
#
_symmetry.space_group_name_H-M   'P 1'
#
loop_
_entity.id
_entity.type
_entity.pdbx_description
1 polymer ?
#
loop_
_entity_poly.entity_id
_entity_poly.type
_entity_poly.pdbx_seq_one_letter_code
_entity_poly.pdbx_strand_id
1 'polypeptide(L)'
;MDTINFKDQVKDNDKFGIFTSIVRIEGANRNVIPVKSTKPIRKKLWIECSKALSRLHVGAPITAGDIICKNILNTKVDIVATRTVEKCVY
;
A
#
# COMPACT_ATOMS: atom_id res chain seq x y z
N MET A 1 9.84 -12.07 -38.12
CA MET A 1 9.40 -12.67 -36.83
C MET A 1 9.88 -11.70 -35.77
N ASP A 2 9.27 -10.53 -35.74
CA ASP A 2 9.83 -9.35 -35.10
C ASP A 2 9.22 -9.24 -33.72
N THR A 3 10.02 -9.57 -32.71
CA THR A 3 9.67 -9.43 -31.30
C THR A 3 9.49 -7.93 -31.01
N ILE A 4 8.24 -7.48 -31.04
CA ILE A 4 7.87 -6.12 -30.63
C ILE A 4 8.22 -5.98 -29.14
N ASN A 5 9.31 -5.27 -28.88
CA ASN A 5 9.77 -4.95 -27.54
C ASN A 5 8.91 -3.81 -26.99
N PHE A 6 7.73 -4.17 -26.45
CA PHE A 6 6.90 -3.30 -25.62
C PHE A 6 7.60 -3.06 -24.28
N LYS A 7 8.67 -2.26 -24.27
CA LYS A 7 9.21 -1.68 -23.05
C LYS A 7 8.78 -0.22 -23.02
N ASP A 8 7.59 -0.03 -22.45
CA ASP A 8 7.18 1.13 -21.66
C ASP A 8 7.90 2.45 -21.96
N GLN A 9 7.29 3.25 -22.84
CA GLN A 9 7.38 4.71 -22.81
C GLN A 9 6.75 5.25 -21.51
N VAL A 10 7.34 4.97 -20.36
CA VAL A 10 6.96 5.62 -19.10
C VAL A 10 8.01 6.68 -18.81
N LYS A 11 7.68 7.93 -19.18
CA LYS A 11 8.37 9.12 -18.69
C LYS A 11 8.32 9.12 -17.16
N ASP A 12 9.37 8.60 -16.52
CA ASP A 12 9.64 8.73 -15.09
C ASP A 12 9.88 10.22 -14.79
N ASN A 13 8.79 10.98 -14.67
CA ASN A 13 8.82 12.22 -13.91
C ASN A 13 9.08 11.81 -12.47
N ASP A 14 10.26 12.14 -11.94
CA ASP A 14 10.69 11.94 -10.55
C ASP A 14 9.83 12.81 -9.59
N LYS A 15 8.54 12.50 -9.55
CA LYS A 15 7.54 13.17 -8.73
C LYS A 15 7.32 12.32 -7.50
N PHE A 16 7.57 12.94 -6.37
CA PHE A 16 7.20 12.44 -5.06
C PHE A 16 5.72 12.73 -4.82
N GLY A 17 4.97 11.74 -4.36
CA GLY A 17 3.55 11.90 -4.04
C GLY A 17 3.16 11.06 -2.84
N ILE A 18 2.06 11.43 -2.18
CA ILE A 18 1.48 10.61 -1.12
C ILE A 18 0.93 9.34 -1.76
N PHE A 19 1.45 8.19 -1.32
CA PHE A 19 1.00 6.89 -1.79
C PHE A 19 -0.25 6.49 -1.02
N THR A 20 -1.32 6.20 -1.74
CA THR A 20 -2.59 5.72 -1.18
C THR A 20 -2.90 4.37 -1.79
N SER A 21 -3.19 3.38 -0.95
CA SER A 21 -3.48 2.02 -1.39
C SER A 21 -4.52 1.37 -0.48
N ILE A 22 -4.82 0.11 -0.75
CA ILE A 22 -5.75 -0.70 0.04
C ILE A 22 -5.04 -1.99 0.45
N VAL A 23 -5.31 -2.46 1.66
CA VAL A 23 -4.76 -3.70 2.22
C VAL A 23 -5.90 -4.59 2.63
N ARG A 24 -5.73 -5.91 2.51
CA ARG A 24 -6.73 -6.89 2.94
C ARG A 24 -6.69 -7.08 4.45
N ILE A 25 -7.86 -7.08 5.07
CA ILE A 25 -8.02 -7.30 6.49
C ILE A 25 -8.86 -8.55 6.75
N GLU A 26 -8.46 -9.34 7.73
CA GLU A 26 -9.13 -10.54 8.18
C GLU A 26 -9.73 -10.32 9.59
N GLY A 27 -10.87 -10.96 9.85
CA GLY A 27 -11.56 -10.85 11.15
C GLY A 27 -12.34 -9.55 11.37
N ALA A 28 -12.62 -8.80 10.30
CA ALA A 28 -13.42 -7.58 10.32
C ALA A 28 -14.70 -7.72 9.49
N ASN A 29 -15.65 -6.79 9.69
CA ASN A 29 -16.84 -6.66 8.85
C ASN A 29 -16.50 -6.31 7.39
N ARG A 30 -15.32 -5.72 7.15
CA ARG A 30 -14.87 -5.32 5.81
C ARG A 30 -13.67 -6.15 5.40
N ASN A 31 -13.55 -6.47 4.12
CA ASN A 31 -12.44 -7.28 3.59
C ASN A 31 -11.17 -6.46 3.30
N VAL A 32 -11.28 -5.12 3.24
CA VAL A 32 -10.16 -4.22 2.93
C VAL A 32 -10.20 -2.93 3.76
N ILE A 33 -9.01 -2.38 3.99
CA ILE A 33 -8.78 -1.12 4.70
C ILE A 33 -7.96 -0.15 3.82
N PRO A 34 -8.35 1.14 3.74
CA PRO A 34 -7.55 2.15 3.08
C PRO A 34 -6.30 2.47 3.90
N VAL A 35 -5.16 2.57 3.22
CA VAL A 35 -3.88 2.94 3.81
C VAL A 35 -3.25 4.09 3.03
N LYS A 36 -2.46 4.90 3.73
CA LYS A 36 -1.67 5.99 3.13
C LYS A 36 -0.22 5.92 3.61
N SER A 37 0.69 6.48 2.84
CA SER A 37 2.06 6.71 3.30
C SER A 37 2.14 7.95 4.19
N THR A 38 2.98 7.89 5.22
CA THR A 38 3.25 9.04 6.10
C THR A 38 4.05 10.14 5.39
N LYS A 39 4.88 9.76 4.42
CA LYS A 39 5.74 10.65 3.63
C LYS A 39 5.53 10.39 2.13
N PRO A 40 5.88 11.35 1.26
CA PRO A 40 5.75 11.15 -0.17
C PRO A 40 6.79 10.15 -0.68
N ILE A 41 6.33 9.19 -1.48
CA ILE A 41 7.13 8.12 -2.08
C ILE A 41 7.31 8.40 -3.58
N ARG A 42 8.48 8.05 -4.13
CA ARG A 42 8.75 8.11 -5.57
C ARG A 42 7.74 7.24 -6.33
N LYS A 43 7.14 7.77 -7.40
CA LYS A 43 6.16 7.03 -8.22
C LYS A 43 6.66 5.68 -8.73
N LYS A 44 7.96 5.56 -9.04
CA LYS A 44 8.58 4.30 -9.47
C LYS A 44 8.39 3.15 -8.48
N LEU A 45 8.34 3.45 -7.18
CA LEU A 45 8.18 2.45 -6.12
C LEU A 45 6.71 2.10 -5.86
N TRP A 46 5.75 2.84 -6.42
CA TRP A 46 4.32 2.61 -6.14
C TRP A 46 3.86 1.22 -6.60
N ILE A 47 4.38 0.75 -7.74
CA ILE A 47 4.08 -0.59 -8.27
C ILE A 47 4.61 -1.66 -7.32
N GLU A 48 5.84 -1.51 -6.83
CA GLU A 48 6.45 -2.45 -5.89
C GLU A 48 5.76 -2.42 -4.52
N CYS A 49 5.43 -1.24 -4.00
CA CYS A 49 4.65 -1.07 -2.78
C CYS A 49 3.30 -1.80 -2.90
N SER A 50 2.60 -1.62 -4.02
CA SER A 50 1.31 -2.29 -4.27
C SER A 50 1.45 -3.82 -4.28
N LYS A 51 2.49 -4.34 -4.93
CA LYS A 51 2.79 -5.78 -4.93
C LYS A 51 3.09 -6.33 -3.53
N ALA A 52 3.84 -5.59 -2.73
CA ALA A 52 4.13 -5.96 -1.34
C ALA A 52 2.85 -5.97 -0.49
N LEU A 53 2.04 -4.92 -0.59
CA LEU A 53 0.77 -4.80 0.13
C LEU A 53 -0.25 -5.86 -0.29
N SER A 54 -0.27 -6.27 -1.56
CA SER A 54 -1.18 -7.31 -2.05
C SER A 54 -0.96 -8.68 -1.40
N ARG A 55 0.24 -8.94 -0.86
CA ARG A 55 0.57 -10.18 -0.15
C ARG A 55 0.34 -10.05 1.36
N LEU A 56 0.21 -8.82 1.85
CA LEU A 56 0.03 -8.52 3.26
C LEU A 56 -1.45 -8.67 3.63
N HIS A 57 -1.70 -9.43 4.70
CA HIS A 57 -3.02 -9.55 5.32
C HIS A 57 -2.88 -9.06 6.75
N VAL A 58 -3.77 -8.14 7.14
CA VAL A 58 -3.77 -7.55 8.49
C VAL A 58 -4.93 -8.12 9.29
N GLY A 59 -4.74 -8.34 10.58
CA GLY A 59 -5.82 -8.78 11.47
C GLY A 59 -6.55 -7.59 12.09
N ALA A 60 -7.85 -7.73 12.33
CA ALA A 60 -8.61 -6.79 13.17
C ALA A 60 -8.32 -7.01 14.67
N PRO A 61 -8.45 -5.99 15.54
CA PRO A 61 -8.86 -4.62 15.25
C PRO A 61 -7.70 -3.71 14.80
N ILE A 62 -8.01 -2.72 13.96
CA ILE A 62 -7.05 -1.70 13.49
C ILE A 62 -7.64 -0.32 13.72
N THR A 63 -6.83 0.62 14.23
CA THR A 63 -7.27 2.00 14.45
C THR A 63 -6.74 2.93 13.37
N ALA A 64 -7.45 4.01 13.07
CA ALA A 64 -6.92 5.06 12.20
C ALA A 64 -5.61 5.63 12.79
N GLY A 65 -4.56 5.70 11.98
CA GLY A 65 -3.21 6.08 12.38
C GLY A 65 -2.29 4.89 12.71
N ASP A 66 -2.82 3.68 12.76
CA ASP A 66 -2.03 2.49 13.04
C ASP A 66 -1.09 2.13 11.89
N ILE A 67 0.10 1.65 12.22
CA ILE A 67 1.18 1.36 11.25
C ILE A 67 1.02 -0.07 10.76
N ILE A 68 0.57 -0.21 9.52
CA ILE A 68 0.39 -1.50 8.86
C ILE A 68 1.71 -2.10 8.40
N CYS A 69 2.59 -1.25 7.85
CA CYS A 69 3.89 -1.67 7.38
C CYS A 69 4.91 -0.55 7.63
N LYS A 70 5.91 -0.84 8.45
CA LYS A 70 7.00 0.08 8.76
C LYS A 70 8.12 -0.07 7.74
N ASN A 71 8.72 1.03 7.30
CA ASN A 71 9.86 1.06 6.39
C ASN A 71 9.64 0.26 5.08
N ILE A 72 8.60 0.62 4.32
CA ILE A 72 8.28 -0.06 3.06
C ILE A 72 9.46 0.05 2.08
N LEU A 73 9.91 -1.10 1.55
CA LEU A 73 11.03 -1.18 0.59
C LEU A 73 12.32 -0.45 1.04
N ASN A 74 12.58 -0.41 2.34
CA ASN A 74 13.73 0.28 2.94
C ASN A 74 13.80 1.80 2.64
N THR A 75 12.65 2.43 2.37
CA THR A 75 12.55 3.86 2.01
C THR A 75 12.48 4.81 3.21
N LYS A 76 12.46 4.29 4.44
CA LYS A 76 12.16 5.03 5.68
C LYS A 76 10.77 5.70 5.67
N VAL A 77 9.84 5.14 4.89
CA VAL A 77 8.45 5.56 4.84
C VAL A 77 7.56 4.46 5.40
N ASP A 78 6.59 4.88 6.21
CA ASP A 78 5.64 3.98 6.84
C ASP A 78 4.27 4.06 6.15
N ILE A 79 3.56 2.94 6.15
CA ILE A 79 2.20 2.82 5.65
C ILE A 79 1.26 2.76 6.85
N VAL A 80 0.35 3.72 6.92
CA VAL A 80 -0.61 3.87 8.02
C VAL A 80 -2.04 3.68 7.54
N ALA A 81 -2.87 3.04 8.37
CA ALA A 81 -4.29 2.94 8.12
C ALA A 81 -4.98 4.30 8.35
N THR A 82 -5.96 4.64 7.51
CA THR A 82 -6.73 5.88 7.68
C THR A 82 -8.11 5.67 8.28
N ARG A 83 -8.52 4.41 8.45
CA ARG A 83 -9.85 4.05 8.94
C ARG A 83 -9.73 3.12 10.14
N THR A 84 -10.61 3.30 11.11
CA THR A 84 -10.75 2.35 12.22
C THR A 84 -11.64 1.20 11.77
N VAL A 85 -11.22 -0.03 12.07
CA VAL A 85 -11.94 -1.26 11.80
C VAL A 85 -11.94 -2.10 13.07
N GLU A 86 -13.14 -2.36 13.57
CA GLU A 86 -13.35 -3.19 14.75
C GLU A 86 -13.38 -4.67 14.35
N LYS A 87 -13.00 -5.51 15.31
CA LYS A 87 -13.08 -6.96 15.15
C LYS A 87 -14.55 -7.38 15.19
N CYS A 88 -15.00 -8.17 14.22
CA CYS A 88 -16.31 -8.81 14.32
C CYS A 88 -16.22 -9.90 15.40
N VAL A 89 -16.95 -9.71 16.49
CA VAL A 89 -17.19 -10.73 17.52
C VAL A 89 -18.62 -11.22 17.28
N TYR A 90 -18.77 -12.53 16.99
CA TYR A 90 -20.06 -13.21 16.94
C TYR A 90 -20.47 -13.64 18.35
#